data_AF-A0A1V5GW78-F1
#
_entry.id   AF-A0A1V5GW78-F1
#
_cell.length_a   1.000
_cell.length_b   1.000
_cell.length_c   1.000
_cell.angle_alpha   90.00
_cell.angle_beta   90.00
_cell.angle_gamma   90.00
#
_symmetry.space_group_name_H-M   'P 1'
#
loop_
_entity.id
_entity.type
_entity.pdbx_description
1 polymer ?
#
loop_
_entity_poly.entity_id
_entity_poly.type
_entity_poly.pdbx_seq_one_letter_code
_entity_poly.pdbx_strand_id
1 'polypeptide(L)'
;MGEDGDSVLGDFIEDSVQLSPYEEASRELLKENIDEVLSSLTDREAKVLRMRFSLDGDQPHTLEEVGRHFGVTRERIRQIEAKALRKLKHPSRRHKLQDYLD
;
A
#
# COMPACT_ATOMS: atom_id res chain seq x y z
N MET A 1 -52.56 -23.48 -10.36
CA MET A 1 -51.63 -23.39 -9.21
C MET A 1 -50.40 -22.69 -9.75
N GLY A 2 -50.20 -21.43 -9.34
CA GLY A 2 -49.04 -20.59 -9.71
C GLY A 2 -47.78 -21.16 -9.09
N GLU A 3 -46.70 -21.22 -9.87
CA GLU A 3 -45.60 -20.24 -9.90
C GLU A 3 -44.58 -20.46 -8.78
N ASP A 4 -43.32 -20.29 -9.19
CA ASP A 4 -42.11 -20.17 -8.38
C ASP A 4 -41.52 -21.47 -7.82
N GLY A 5 -40.36 -21.92 -8.25
CA GLY A 5 -39.38 -21.34 -9.16
C GLY A 5 -38.18 -22.28 -9.07
N ASP A 6 -37.57 -22.58 -10.21
CA ASP A 6 -36.22 -23.12 -10.23
C ASP A 6 -35.36 -22.20 -9.36
N SER A 7 -35.12 -22.58 -8.10
CA SER A 7 -34.07 -21.96 -7.30
C SER A 7 -32.76 -22.39 -7.92
N VAL A 8 -32.41 -21.59 -8.92
CA VAL A 8 -31.16 -21.54 -9.65
C VAL A 8 -30.05 -21.82 -8.67
N LEU A 9 -29.33 -22.90 -8.96
CA LEU A 9 -28.07 -23.31 -8.35
C LEU A 9 -26.99 -22.28 -8.73
N GLY A 10 -27.21 -21.03 -8.32
CA GLY A 10 -26.43 -19.84 -8.67
C GLY A 10 -26.43 -18.78 -7.57
N ASP A 11 -27.05 -19.05 -6.40
CA ASP A 11 -27.02 -18.17 -5.23
C ASP A 11 -25.90 -18.51 -4.22
N PHE A 12 -24.92 -19.32 -4.63
CA PHE A 12 -23.69 -19.55 -3.88
C PHE A 12 -22.47 -19.27 -4.76
N ILE A 13 -22.43 -18.06 -5.33
CA ILE A 13 -21.12 -17.43 -5.55
C ILE A 13 -20.80 -16.77 -4.21
N GLU A 14 -20.25 -17.56 -3.29
CA GLU A 14 -19.55 -16.99 -2.14
C GLU A 14 -18.37 -16.23 -2.75
N ASP A 15 -18.57 -14.91 -2.91
CA ASP A 15 -17.57 -13.98 -3.42
C ASP A 15 -16.46 -13.95 -2.38
N SER A 16 -15.59 -14.95 -2.43
CA SER A 16 -14.48 -15.22 -1.49
C SER A 16 -13.39 -14.14 -1.51
N VAL A 17 -13.71 -12.99 -2.10
CA VAL A 17 -12.89 -11.80 -2.25
C VAL A 17 -13.60 -10.54 -1.69
N GLN A 18 -14.82 -10.64 -1.15
CA GLN A 18 -15.45 -9.54 -0.43
C GLN A 18 -14.85 -9.46 0.97
N LEU A 19 -14.03 -8.44 1.16
CA LEU A 19 -13.50 -8.08 2.46
C LEU A 19 -14.68 -7.76 3.38
N SER A 20 -14.61 -8.22 4.62
CA SER A 20 -15.58 -7.77 5.61
C SER A 20 -15.49 -6.24 5.76
N PRO A 21 -16.59 -5.56 6.12
CA PRO A 21 -16.56 -4.12 6.39
C PRO A 21 -15.48 -3.70 7.42
N TYR A 22 -15.15 -4.61 8.34
CA TYR A 22 -14.06 -4.44 9.29
C TYR A 22 -12.68 -4.47 8.63
N GLU A 23 -12.45 -5.39 7.69
CA GLU A 23 -11.21 -5.48 6.92
C GLU A 23 -11.05 -4.31 5.95
N GLU A 24 -12.14 -3.83 5.36
CA GLU A 24 -12.13 -2.62 4.53
C GLU A 24 -11.72 -1.39 5.34
N ALA A 25 -12.39 -1.15 6.48
CA ALA A 25 -12.05 -0.05 7.38
C ALA A 25 -10.60 -0.14 7.88
N SER A 26 -10.13 -1.35 8.20
CA SER A 26 -8.73 -1.57 8.63
C SER A 26 -7.73 -1.25 7.51
N ARG A 27 -8.04 -1.58 6.26
CA ARG A 27 -7.19 -1.25 5.10
C ARG A 27 -7.17 0.24 4.81
N GLU A 28 -8.32 0.90 4.90
CA GLU A 28 -8.39 2.35 4.73
C GLU A 28 -7.55 3.06 5.80
N LEU A 29 -7.70 2.67 7.06
CA LEU A 29 -6.90 3.21 8.15
C LEU A 29 -5.41 2.98 7.92
N LEU A 30 -5.00 1.77 7.52
CA LEU A 30 -3.59 1.49 7.19
C LEU A 30 -3.05 2.41 6.08
N LYS A 31 -3.85 2.65 5.05
CA LYS A 31 -3.49 3.53 3.94
C LYS A 31 -3.31 4.97 4.39
N GLU A 32 -4.23 5.50 5.21
CA GLU A 32 -4.14 6.85 5.76
C GLU A 32 -2.86 7.05 6.59
N ASN A 33 -2.51 6.08 7.42
CA ASN A 33 -1.28 6.14 8.22
C ASN A 33 -0.02 6.10 7.35
N ILE A 34 0.00 5.24 6.34
CA ILE A 34 1.10 5.20 5.36
C ILE A 34 1.24 6.56 4.68
N ASP A 35 0.13 7.16 4.25
CA ASP A 35 0.11 8.48 3.61
C ASP A 35 0.62 9.59 4.56
N GLU A 36 0.19 9.58 5.83
CA GLU A 36 0.67 10.52 6.84
C GLU A 36 2.19 10.40 7.03
N VAL A 37 2.70 9.17 7.10
CA VAL A 37 4.13 8.91 7.31
C VAL A 37 4.93 9.32 6.08
N LEU A 38 4.44 9.03 4.87
CA LEU A 38 5.04 9.45 3.62
C LEU A 38 5.05 10.98 3.46
N SER A 39 4.04 11.68 3.98
CA SER A 39 3.98 13.16 3.97
C SER A 39 5.14 13.82 4.73
N SER A 40 5.77 13.09 5.67
CA SER A 40 6.95 13.56 6.41
C SER A 40 8.27 13.44 5.63
N LEU A 41 8.26 12.76 4.48
CA LEU A 41 9.39 12.60 3.59
C LEU A 41 9.38 13.71 2.52
N THR A 42 10.48 13.83 1.78
CA THR A 42 10.46 14.68 0.57
C THR A 42 9.60 14.01 -0.51
N ASP A 43 8.98 14.78 -1.41
CA ASP A 43 8.17 14.25 -2.53
C ASP A 43 8.89 13.15 -3.32
N ARG A 44 10.20 13.33 -3.51
CA ARG A 44 11.04 12.35 -4.21
C ARG A 44 11.23 11.06 -3.42
N GLU A 45 11.44 11.14 -2.12
CA GLU A 45 11.54 9.97 -1.24
C GLU A 45 10.20 9.24 -1.16
N ALA A 46 9.10 9.97 -0.96
CA ALA A 46 7.75 9.41 -0.89
C ALA A 46 7.39 8.69 -2.20
N LYS A 47 7.62 9.33 -3.35
CA LYS A 47 7.31 8.73 -4.66
C LYS A 47 8.18 7.51 -4.98
N VAL A 48 9.46 7.51 -4.59
CA VAL A 48 10.30 6.31 -4.69
C VAL A 48 9.71 5.16 -3.86
N LEU A 49 9.30 5.41 -2.61
CA LEU A 49 8.69 4.36 -1.78
C LEU A 49 7.34 3.89 -2.35
N ARG A 50 6.45 4.79 -2.79
CA ARG A 50 5.17 4.44 -3.41
C ARG A 50 5.33 3.50 -4.60
N MET A 51 6.28 3.80 -5.49
CA MET A 51 6.56 2.95 -6.65
C MET A 51 7.22 1.61 -6.29
N ARG A 52 8.08 1.58 -5.26
CA ARG A 52 8.82 0.37 -4.85
C ARG A 52 7.93 -0.63 -4.11
N PHE A 53 6.96 -0.15 -3.33
CA PHE A 53 6.15 -0.94 -2.42
C PHE A 53 4.66 -1.00 -2.81
N SER A 54 4.29 -0.58 -4.03
CA SER A 54 2.92 -0.66 -4.53
C SER A 54 1.87 0.05 -3.67
N LEU A 55 2.26 1.15 -3.02
CA LEU A 55 1.41 1.81 -2.02
C LEU A 55 0.19 2.51 -2.63
N ASP A 56 0.23 2.80 -3.94
CA ASP A 56 -0.87 3.41 -4.69
C ASP A 56 -1.66 2.38 -5.51
N GLY A 57 -1.41 1.08 -5.32
CA GLY A 57 -2.09 -0.01 -6.05
C GLY A 57 -1.48 -0.37 -7.42
N ASP A 58 -0.36 0.25 -7.79
CA ASP A 58 0.41 -0.11 -8.98
C ASP A 58 1.35 -1.31 -8.71
N GLN A 59 1.79 -2.01 -9.75
CA GLN A 59 2.75 -3.11 -9.60
C GLN A 59 4.09 -2.63 -8.99
N PRO A 60 4.76 -3.45 -8.17
CA PRO A 60 5.97 -3.01 -7.48
C PRO A 60 7.09 -2.87 -8.50
N HIS A 61 7.67 -1.67 -8.58
CA HIS A 61 8.74 -1.39 -9.51
C HIS A 61 10.11 -1.79 -8.92
N THR A 62 10.99 -2.31 -9.77
CA THR A 62 12.40 -2.56 -9.44
C THR A 62 13.16 -1.24 -9.26
N LEU A 63 14.30 -1.29 -8.55
CA LEU A 63 15.20 -0.13 -8.41
C LEU A 63 15.62 0.46 -9.77
N GLU A 64 15.74 -0.39 -10.79
CA GLU A 64 16.13 0.00 -12.14
C GLU A 64 14.99 0.70 -12.88
N GLU A 65 13.76 0.20 -12.79
CA GLU A 65 12.57 0.84 -13.35
C GLU A 65 12.30 2.21 -12.71
N VAL A 66 12.38 2.29 -11.38
CA VAL A 66 12.28 3.57 -10.68
C VAL A 66 13.44 4.49 -11.09
N GLY A 67 14.65 3.95 -11.27
CA GLY A 67 15.79 4.72 -11.77
C GLY A 67 15.51 5.35 -13.13
N ARG A 68 14.99 4.56 -14.08
CA ARG A 68 14.58 5.02 -15.41
C ARG A 68 13.51 6.12 -15.33
N HIS A 69 12.47 5.94 -14.51
CA HIS A 69 11.42 6.93 -14.33
C HIS A 69 11.93 8.26 -13.76
N PHE A 70 12.93 8.22 -12.87
CA PHE A 70 13.52 9.41 -12.25
C PHE A 70 14.76 9.96 -12.97
N GLY A 71 15.17 9.37 -14.10
CA GLY A 71 16.37 9.76 -14.82
C GLY A 71 17.67 9.61 -14.01
N VAL A 72 17.73 8.62 -13.11
CA VAL A 72 18.89 8.38 -12.24
C VAL A 72 19.31 6.91 -12.21
N THR A 73 20.50 6.66 -11.71
CA THR A 73 21.03 5.29 -11.61
C THR A 73 20.27 4.47 -10.57
N ARG A 74 20.29 3.15 -10.75
CA ARG A 74 19.78 2.17 -9.78
C ARG A 74 20.34 2.41 -8.36
N GLU A 75 21.65 2.66 -8.26
CA GLU A 75 22.29 2.90 -6.96
C GLU A 75 21.80 4.20 -6.31
N ARG A 76 21.46 5.22 -7.12
CA ARG A 76 20.86 6.44 -6.59
C ARG A 76 19.48 6.18 -5.97
N ILE A 77 18.65 5.35 -6.59
CA ILE A 77 17.36 4.94 -6.01
C ILE A 77 17.58 4.17 -4.72
N ARG A 78 18.53 3.23 -4.69
CA ARG A 78 18.88 2.46 -3.48
C ARG A 78 19.27 3.38 -2.31
N GLN A 79 20.05 4.42 -2.58
CA GLN A 79 20.43 5.42 -1.57
C GLN A 79 19.22 6.22 -1.06
N ILE A 80 18.31 6.62 -1.96
CA ILE A 80 17.10 7.35 -1.59
C ILE A 80 16.20 6.46 -0.71
N GLU A 81 16.02 5.20 -1.09
CA GLU A 81 15.24 4.20 -0.33
C GLU A 81 15.84 4.01 1.07
N ALA A 82 17.14 3.75 1.18
CA ALA A 82 17.82 3.59 2.47
C ALA A 82 17.71 4.84 3.35
N LYS A 83 17.82 6.04 2.76
CA LYS A 83 17.68 7.31 3.47
C LYS A 83 16.24 7.50 3.98
N ALA A 84 15.25 7.21 3.15
CA ALA A 84 13.84 7.32 3.50
C ALA A 84 13.49 6.34 4.63
N LEU A 85 13.85 5.05 4.49
CA LEU A 85 13.65 4.04 5.53
C LEU A 85 14.32 4.42 6.85
N ARG A 86 15.52 5.01 6.81
CA ARG A 86 16.19 5.50 8.02
C ARG A 86 15.39 6.62 8.70
N LYS A 87 14.77 7.53 7.93
CA LYS A 87 13.90 8.58 8.49
C LYS A 87 12.65 7.97 9.12
N LEU A 88 12.05 6.97 8.48
CA LEU A 88 10.86 6.29 9.01
C LEU A 88 11.13 5.54 10.33
N LYS A 89 12.33 4.96 10.46
CA LYS A 89 12.77 4.27 11.68
C LYS A 89 13.12 5.21 12.85
N HIS A 90 13.19 6.53 12.63
CA HIS A 90 13.55 7.47 13.68
C HIS A 90 12.45 7.53 14.76
N PRO A 91 12.75 7.51 16.07
CA PRO A 91 11.76 7.43 17.14
C PRO A 91 10.62 8.45 17.04
N SER A 92 10.93 9.68 16.63
CA SER A 92 9.95 10.76 16.45
C SER A 92 8.90 10.48 15.37
N ARG A 93 9.18 9.57 14.42
CA ARG A 93 8.25 9.15 13.35
C ARG A 93 7.76 7.73 13.56
N ARG A 94 8.57 6.88 14.20
CA ARG A 94 8.22 5.51 14.56
C ARG A 94 7.03 5.44 15.50
N HIS A 95 6.84 6.42 16.38
CA HIS A 95 5.68 6.45 17.29
C HIS A 95 4.34 6.41 16.54
N LYS A 96 4.25 7.02 15.34
CA LYS A 96 3.05 6.98 14.49
C LYS A 96 2.81 5.63 13.81
N LEU A 97 3.85 4.80 13.70
CA LEU A 97 3.81 3.46 13.09
C LEU A 97 3.75 2.34 14.13
N GLN A 98 3.99 2.64 15.40
CA GLN A 98 4.12 1.65 16.47
C GLN A 98 2.76 1.02 16.81
N ASP A 99 1.67 1.79 16.70
CA ASP A 99 0.31 1.37 17.05
C ASP A 99 -0.26 0.26 16.13
N TYR A 100 0.45 -0.12 15.06
CA TYR A 100 0.00 -1.10 14.06
C TYR A 100 0.93 -2.32 13.91
N LEU A 101 1.97 -2.42 14.75
CA LEU A 101 2.92 -3.56 14.73
C LEU A 101 2.72 -4.53 15.91
N ASP A 102 1.69 -4.33 16.74
CA ASP A 102 1.30 -5.23 17.83
C ASP A 102 0.07 -6.08 17.45
#